data_AF-A0A3D4V3T0-F1
#
_entry.id   AF-A0A3D4V3T0-F1
#
_cell.length_a   1.000
_cell.length_b   1.000
_cell.length_c   1.000
_cell.angle_alpha   90.00
_cell.angle_beta   90.00
_cell.angle_gamma   90.00
#
_symmetry.space_group_name_H-M   'P 1'
#
loop_
_entity.id
_entity.type
_entity.pdbx_description
1 polymer ?
#
loop_
_entity_poly.entity_id
_entity_poly.type
_entity_poly.pdbx_seq_one_letter_code
_entity_poly.pdbx_strand_id
1 'polypeptide(L)'
;PFGRVSSMAIKFFNHSATFADTIAFIIPRTFRRVSIQNKLDLNFHLVEDIEIPTGSFEPISMKAKCCFQVWERKDIPREKVELQMTHSDFEVLSYITVNGKVAAPPDVDFAIRAYGGNVGQISLDIEELAPKSWHFIRSPKAEDIIDRFEELDYYPLASWTARQDSIGKGELIMLYNRKYS
;
A
#
# COMPACT_ATOMS: atom_id res chain seq x y z
N PRO A 1 16.79 -8.25 6.95
CA PRO A 1 17.05 -9.26 5.89
C PRO A 1 16.58 -8.88 4.47
N PHE A 2 15.55 -8.04 4.28
CA PHE A 2 14.87 -7.91 2.98
C PHE A 2 15.30 -6.71 2.10
N GLY A 3 16.30 -5.94 2.53
CA GLY A 3 16.72 -4.68 1.88
C GLY A 3 15.76 -3.51 2.11
N ARG A 4 16.16 -2.31 1.67
CA ARG A 4 15.32 -1.10 1.75
C ARG A 4 14.16 -1.25 0.76
N VAL A 5 12.91 -1.08 1.21
CA VAL A 5 11.68 -1.22 0.39
C VAL A 5 11.64 -2.57 -0.37
N SER A 6 11.96 -3.68 0.31
CA SER A 6 11.98 -5.04 -0.26
C SER A 6 12.97 -5.26 -1.42
N SER A 7 13.86 -4.30 -1.71
CA SER A 7 14.74 -4.35 -2.89
C SER A 7 15.62 -5.60 -2.96
N MET A 8 16.12 -6.11 -1.83
CA MET A 8 16.95 -7.31 -1.82
C MET A 8 16.11 -8.56 -2.10
N ALA A 9 14.92 -8.64 -1.50
CA ALA A 9 14.02 -9.78 -1.68
C ALA A 9 13.47 -9.86 -3.11
N ILE A 10 13.19 -8.72 -3.77
CA ILE A 10 12.81 -8.68 -5.19
C ILE A 10 13.95 -9.19 -6.08
N LYS A 11 15.19 -8.72 -5.83
CA LYS A 11 16.37 -9.18 -6.58
C LYS A 11 16.60 -10.67 -6.41
N PHE A 12 16.45 -11.17 -5.18
CA PHE A 12 16.55 -12.60 -4.89
C PHE A 12 15.49 -13.39 -5.67
N PHE A 13 14.21 -12.99 -5.60
CA PHE A 13 13.13 -13.64 -6.34
C PHE A 13 13.41 -13.69 -7.84
N ASN A 14 13.75 -12.55 -8.45
CA ASN A 14 14.00 -12.49 -9.90
C ASN A 14 15.26 -13.26 -10.32
N HIS A 15 16.26 -13.36 -9.44
CA HIS A 15 17.41 -14.23 -9.69
C HIS A 15 17.02 -15.70 -9.62
N SER A 16 16.25 -16.11 -8.60
CA SER A 16 15.71 -17.47 -8.49
C SER A 16 14.82 -17.85 -9.68
N ALA A 17 14.08 -16.88 -10.22
CA ALA A 17 13.26 -17.03 -11.42
C ALA A 17 14.07 -17.34 -12.70
N THR A 18 15.40 -17.36 -12.65
CA THR A 18 16.22 -17.81 -13.79
C THR A 18 16.41 -19.32 -13.87
N PHE A 19 16.18 -20.05 -12.76
CA PHE A 19 16.46 -21.49 -12.69
C PHE A 19 15.39 -22.31 -11.96
N ALA A 20 14.51 -21.70 -11.17
CA ALA A 20 13.49 -22.43 -10.42
C ALA A 20 12.16 -22.54 -11.19
N ASP A 21 11.36 -23.56 -10.91
CA ASP A 21 9.95 -23.63 -11.33
C ASP A 21 8.99 -23.21 -10.21
N THR A 22 9.45 -23.27 -8.96
CA THR A 22 8.70 -22.85 -7.77
C THR A 22 9.61 -22.02 -6.87
N ILE A 23 9.09 -20.89 -6.38
CA ILE A 23 9.75 -20.03 -5.40
C ILE A 23 8.83 -19.93 -4.19
N ALA A 24 9.28 -20.46 -3.06
CA ALA A 24 8.57 -20.41 -1.79
C ALA A 24 9.45 -19.79 -0.71
N PHE A 25 8.99 -18.73 -0.05
CA PHE A 25 9.75 -18.12 1.03
C PHE A 25 8.89 -17.27 1.98
N ILE A 26 9.49 -16.87 3.10
CA ILE A 26 8.93 -15.92 4.05
C ILE A 26 9.43 -14.51 3.73
N ILE A 27 8.52 -13.56 3.49
CA ILE A 27 8.82 -12.18 3.16
C ILE A 27 7.93 -11.17 3.90
N PRO A 28 8.25 -9.87 3.90
CA PRO A 28 7.37 -8.85 4.45
C PRO A 28 6.04 -8.79 3.69
N ARG A 29 4.93 -8.49 4.38
CA ARG A 29 3.60 -8.38 3.76
C ARG A 29 3.50 -7.33 2.64
N THR A 30 4.51 -6.46 2.49
CA THR A 30 4.62 -5.57 1.33
C THR A 30 4.62 -6.33 0.00
N PHE A 31 5.01 -7.61 -0.05
CA PHE A 31 4.92 -8.44 -1.25
C PHE A 31 3.48 -8.70 -1.74
N ARG A 32 2.48 -8.46 -0.88
CA ARG A 32 1.06 -8.48 -1.29
C ARG A 32 0.68 -7.26 -2.13
N ARG A 33 1.47 -6.18 -2.10
CA ARG A 33 1.19 -4.94 -2.84
C ARG A 33 1.43 -5.14 -4.33
N VAL A 34 0.49 -4.63 -5.14
CA VAL A 34 0.59 -4.58 -6.61
C VAL A 34 1.94 -3.99 -7.07
N SER A 35 2.39 -2.91 -6.42
CA SER A 35 3.65 -2.24 -6.77
C SER A 35 4.90 -3.09 -6.58
N ILE A 36 4.84 -4.13 -5.73
CA ILE A 36 5.91 -5.11 -5.55
C ILE A 36 5.71 -6.27 -6.52
N GLN A 37 4.50 -6.81 -6.64
CA GLN A 37 4.23 -7.94 -7.55
C GLN A 37 4.51 -7.61 -9.02
N ASN A 38 4.30 -6.37 -9.46
CA ASN A 38 4.64 -5.89 -10.80
C ASN A 38 6.16 -5.84 -11.07
N LYS A 39 6.99 -5.94 -10.03
CA LYS A 39 8.46 -5.98 -10.12
C LYS A 39 9.02 -7.41 -10.06
N LEU A 40 8.18 -8.39 -9.72
CA LEU A 40 8.54 -9.80 -9.77
C LEU A 40 8.43 -10.31 -11.20
N ASP A 41 9.19 -11.34 -11.54
CA ASP A 41 9.10 -12.02 -12.84
C ASP A 41 7.63 -12.37 -13.16
N LEU A 42 7.17 -11.95 -14.34
CA LEU A 42 5.76 -12.07 -14.71
C LEU A 42 5.35 -13.52 -15.00
N ASN A 43 6.30 -14.42 -15.27
CA ASN A 43 6.00 -15.84 -15.48
C ASN A 43 5.67 -16.57 -14.17
N PHE A 44 5.93 -15.97 -13.00
CA PHE A 44 5.61 -16.58 -11.72
C PHE A 44 4.27 -16.10 -11.19
N HIS A 45 3.39 -17.02 -10.83
CA HIS A 45 2.04 -16.77 -10.31
C HIS A 45 1.97 -17.15 -8.84
N LEU A 46 1.38 -16.28 -8.02
CA LEU A 46 1.15 -16.56 -6.60
C LEU A 46 0.08 -17.65 -6.49
N VAL A 47 0.41 -18.76 -5.83
CA VAL A 47 -0.52 -19.90 -5.62
C VAL A 47 -0.89 -20.09 -4.15
N GLU A 48 -0.05 -19.63 -3.22
CA GLU A 48 -0.30 -19.72 -1.78
C GLU A 48 0.17 -18.43 -1.09
N ASP A 49 -0.63 -17.89 -0.17
CA ASP A 49 -0.26 -16.75 0.68
C ASP A 49 -0.77 -16.96 2.12
N ILE A 50 0.16 -17.32 3.00
CA ILE A 50 -0.12 -17.62 4.41
C ILE A 50 0.41 -16.48 5.27
N GLU A 51 -0.48 -15.92 6.09
CA GLU A 51 -0.09 -14.89 7.05
C GLU A 51 0.82 -15.48 8.14
N ILE A 52 1.96 -14.83 8.40
CA ILE A 52 2.82 -15.19 9.53
C ILE A 52 2.45 -14.31 10.73
N PRO A 53 2.14 -14.90 11.90
CA PRO A 53 1.88 -14.16 13.12
C PRO A 53 3.05 -13.24 13.50
N THR A 54 2.75 -12.08 14.07
CA THR A 54 3.80 -11.21 14.60
C THR A 54 4.48 -11.86 15.79
N GLY A 55 5.81 -11.77 15.89
CA GLY A 55 6.58 -12.44 16.94
C GLY A 55 7.06 -13.85 16.57
N SER A 56 6.86 -14.29 15.32
CA SER A 56 7.42 -15.56 14.83
C SER A 56 8.91 -15.52 14.50
N PHE A 57 9.60 -14.39 14.72
CA PHE A 57 11.03 -14.23 14.38
C PHE A 57 11.84 -13.86 15.61
N GLU A 58 13.12 -14.24 15.59
CA GLU A 58 14.09 -13.84 16.61
C GLU A 58 14.88 -12.59 16.19
N PRO A 59 15.13 -11.64 17.12
CA PRO A 59 14.60 -11.62 18.49
C PRO A 59 13.09 -11.34 18.51
N ILE A 60 12.38 -11.82 19.55
CA ILE A 60 10.92 -11.69 19.73
C ILE A 60 10.40 -10.23 19.69
N SER A 61 11.29 -9.26 19.94
CA SER A 61 11.05 -7.83 19.81
C SER A 61 10.86 -7.38 18.35
N MET A 62 11.26 -8.20 17.38
CA MET A 62 11.03 -7.97 15.96
C MET A 62 9.53 -8.13 15.63
N LYS A 63 8.84 -7.00 15.49
CA LYS A 63 7.43 -6.95 15.07
C LYS A 63 7.26 -6.78 13.56
N ALA A 64 8.13 -7.41 12.77
CA ALA A 64 8.01 -7.38 11.32
C ALA A 64 6.76 -8.15 10.89
N LYS A 65 5.93 -7.51 10.07
CA LYS A 65 4.76 -8.13 9.45
C LYS A 65 5.23 -8.92 8.23
N CYS A 66 5.13 -10.25 8.31
CA CYS A 66 5.52 -11.16 7.23
C CYS A 66 4.35 -12.03 6.77
N CYS A 67 4.53 -12.65 5.62
CA CYS A 67 3.75 -13.77 5.09
C CYS A 67 4.71 -14.81 4.49
N PHE A 68 4.21 -16.02 4.34
CA PHE A 68 4.83 -17.07 3.54
C PHE A 68 4.08 -17.13 2.21
N GLN A 69 4.81 -17.05 1.10
CA GLN A 69 4.22 -17.11 -0.23
C GLN A 69 4.86 -18.20 -1.06
N VAL A 70 4.04 -18.88 -1.86
CA VAL A 70 4.49 -19.84 -2.89
C VAL A 70 4.10 -19.29 -4.25
N TRP A 71 5.08 -19.26 -5.15
CA TRP A 71 4.94 -18.80 -6.52
C TRP A 71 5.38 -19.90 -7.48
N GLU A 72 4.59 -20.15 -8.52
CA GLU A 72 4.86 -21.17 -9.53
C GLU A 72 5.03 -20.54 -10.91
N ARG A 73 6.01 -21.02 -11.67
CA ARG A 73 6.22 -20.64 -13.06
C ARG A 73 5.07 -21.18 -13.92
N LYS A 74 4.58 -20.33 -14.82
CA LYS A 74 3.65 -20.68 -15.90
C LYS A 74 4.16 -20.16 -17.23
N ASP A 75 3.71 -20.78 -18.31
CA ASP A 75 4.07 -20.38 -19.68
C ASP A 75 3.47 -19.03 -20.08
N ILE A 76 2.30 -18.70 -19.52
CA ILE A 76 1.61 -17.43 -19.79
C ILE A 76 1.99 -16.43 -18.70
N PRO A 77 2.64 -15.30 -19.05
CA PRO A 77 2.99 -14.28 -18.07
C PRO A 77 1.75 -13.57 -17.54
N ARG A 78 1.80 -13.16 -16.27
CA ARG A 78 0.83 -12.23 -15.69
C ARG A 78 0.90 -10.88 -16.38
N GLU A 79 -0.25 -10.21 -16.46
CA GLU A 79 -0.30 -8.79 -16.80
C GLU A 79 0.11 -7.93 -15.60
N LYS A 80 0.72 -6.78 -15.87
CA LYS A 80 0.97 -5.78 -14.84
C LYS A 80 -0.35 -5.10 -14.48
N VAL A 81 -0.61 -4.98 -13.19
CA VAL A 81 -1.78 -4.24 -12.70
C VAL A 81 -1.42 -2.76 -12.61
N GLU A 82 -2.07 -1.92 -13.40
CA GLU A 82 -1.90 -0.47 -13.35
C GLU A 82 -2.94 0.15 -12.42
N LEU A 83 -2.46 0.87 -11.39
CA LEU A 83 -3.35 1.60 -10.48
C LEU A 83 -3.58 3.01 -11.03
N GLN A 84 -4.84 3.44 -11.05
CA GLN A 84 -5.18 4.81 -11.40
C GLN A 84 -4.59 5.77 -10.36
N MET A 85 -4.09 6.92 -10.86
CA MET A 85 -3.50 7.96 -10.02
C MET A 85 -4.34 9.24 -10.00
N THR A 86 -5.49 9.24 -10.66
CA THR A 86 -6.43 10.36 -10.73
C THR A 86 -7.86 9.83 -10.69
N HIS A 87 -8.79 10.65 -10.24
CA HIS A 87 -10.22 10.35 -10.22
C HIS A 87 -11.01 11.59 -10.65
N SER A 88 -12.21 11.41 -11.21
CA SER A 88 -13.05 12.54 -11.67
C SER A 88 -13.66 13.33 -10.53
N ASP A 89 -13.95 12.65 -9.41
CA ASP A 89 -14.71 13.24 -8.30
C ASP A 89 -13.81 13.92 -7.27
N PHE A 90 -12.51 13.62 -7.25
CA PHE A 90 -11.58 14.15 -6.26
C PHE A 90 -10.12 14.09 -6.73
N GLU A 91 -9.31 14.95 -6.12
CA GLU A 91 -7.86 14.95 -6.23
C GLU A 91 -7.22 14.55 -4.90
N VAL A 92 -6.25 13.62 -4.95
CA VAL A 92 -5.40 13.29 -3.81
C VAL A 92 -4.10 14.09 -3.91
N LEU A 93 -3.95 15.06 -3.02
CA LEU A 93 -2.84 15.99 -2.92
C LEU A 93 -1.74 15.47 -1.99
N SER A 94 -0.50 15.81 -2.32
CA SER A 94 0.66 15.54 -1.45
C SER A 94 0.91 16.72 -0.51
N TYR A 95 1.49 16.46 0.66
CA TYR A 95 2.02 17.52 1.51
C TYR A 95 3.07 18.34 0.74
N ILE A 96 3.22 19.59 1.14
CA ILE A 96 4.16 20.53 0.53
C ILE A 96 5.26 20.92 1.53
N THR A 97 6.26 21.64 1.05
CA THR A 97 7.28 22.26 1.91
C THR A 97 7.13 23.78 1.83
N VAL A 98 6.89 24.41 2.98
CA VAL A 98 6.80 25.86 3.14
C VAL A 98 7.89 26.30 4.10
N ASN A 99 8.80 27.16 3.65
CA ASN A 99 9.92 27.66 4.46
C ASN A 99 10.74 26.54 5.13
N GLY A 100 10.98 25.46 4.39
CA GLY A 100 11.74 24.29 4.88
C GLY A 100 10.98 23.38 5.86
N LYS A 101 9.71 23.66 6.15
CA LYS A 101 8.85 22.83 6.99
C LYS A 101 7.78 22.13 6.15
N VAL A 102 7.48 20.88 6.49
CA VAL A 102 6.40 20.13 5.84
C VAL A 102 5.06 20.66 6.33
N ALA A 103 4.15 20.94 5.40
CA ALA A 103 2.83 21.50 5.66
C ALA A 103 1.76 20.81 4.80
N ALA A 104 0.50 20.90 5.21
CA ALA A 104 -0.62 20.57 4.35
C ALA A 104 -0.64 21.50 3.12
N PRO A 105 -1.10 21.02 1.95
CA PRO A 105 -1.32 21.89 0.80
C PRO A 105 -2.51 22.85 1.06
N PRO A 106 -2.60 23.98 0.35
CA PRO A 106 -3.76 24.85 0.40
C PRO A 106 -4.98 24.22 -0.31
N ASP A 107 -6.16 24.78 -0.05
CA ASP A 107 -7.46 24.39 -0.62
C ASP A 107 -7.72 22.87 -0.49
N VAL A 108 -7.65 22.39 0.75
CA VAL A 108 -7.98 21.01 1.11
C VAL A 108 -9.37 21.01 1.74
N ASP A 109 -10.24 20.12 1.28
CA ASP A 109 -11.58 19.98 1.83
C ASP A 109 -11.60 19.07 3.06
N PHE A 110 -10.84 17.96 3.00
CA PHE A 110 -10.66 17.05 4.13
C PHE A 110 -9.38 16.22 3.96
N ALA A 111 -8.96 15.52 5.01
CA ALA A 111 -7.82 14.62 4.98
C ALA A 111 -8.20 13.21 5.40
N ILE A 112 -7.53 12.21 4.81
CA ILE A 112 -7.67 10.79 5.15
C ILE A 112 -6.35 10.29 5.69
N ARG A 113 -6.37 9.64 6.86
CA ARG A 113 -5.16 9.11 7.48
C ARG A 113 -4.59 8.00 6.63
N ALA A 114 -3.36 8.21 6.17
CA ALA A 114 -2.69 7.35 5.19
C ALA A 114 -1.58 6.49 5.78
N TYR A 115 -1.03 6.85 6.95
CA TYR A 115 0.07 6.13 7.60
C TYR A 115 -0.11 6.07 9.13
N GLY A 116 0.25 4.94 9.73
CA GLY A 116 0.19 4.72 11.18
C GLY A 116 -1.02 3.90 11.60
N GLY A 117 -1.57 4.17 12.79
CA GLY A 117 -2.85 3.57 13.21
C GLY A 117 -4.04 4.24 12.53
N ASN A 118 -5.23 3.65 12.62
CA ASN A 118 -6.51 4.22 12.12
C ASN A 118 -6.43 4.71 10.66
N VAL A 119 -5.78 3.94 9.77
CA VAL A 119 -5.79 4.26 8.33
C VAL A 119 -7.24 4.31 7.85
N GLY A 120 -7.58 5.36 7.10
CA GLY A 120 -8.95 5.65 6.67
C GLY A 120 -9.70 6.66 7.54
N GLN A 121 -9.17 7.03 8.72
CA GLN A 121 -9.74 8.10 9.54
C GLN A 121 -9.83 9.40 8.75
N ILE A 122 -10.99 10.06 8.78
CA ILE A 122 -11.22 11.38 8.18
C ILE A 122 -10.95 12.48 9.21
N SER A 123 -10.40 13.61 8.76
CA SER A 123 -10.26 14.83 9.55
C SER A 123 -10.57 16.06 8.71
N LEU A 124 -11.31 17.01 9.30
CA LEU A 124 -11.55 18.36 8.76
C LEU A 124 -10.59 19.39 9.36
N ASP A 125 -9.95 19.09 10.50
CA ASP A 125 -9.04 19.99 11.21
C ASP A 125 -7.61 19.90 10.62
N ILE A 126 -7.44 20.41 9.39
CA ILE A 126 -6.23 20.22 8.58
C ILE A 126 -4.95 20.78 9.25
N GLU A 127 -5.07 21.89 9.98
CA GLU A 127 -3.94 22.61 10.58
C GLU A 127 -3.25 21.83 11.71
N GLU A 128 -3.97 20.94 12.40
CA GLU A 128 -3.43 20.13 13.50
C GLU A 128 -2.73 18.85 13.03
N LEU A 129 -2.84 18.53 11.73
CA LEU A 129 -2.37 17.26 11.19
C LEU A 129 -0.86 17.24 10.98
N ALA A 130 -0.23 16.11 11.32
CA ALA A 130 1.13 15.81 10.92
C ALA A 130 1.17 15.43 9.42
N PRO A 131 1.62 16.30 8.48
CA PRO A 131 1.20 16.17 7.08
C PRO A 131 1.73 14.92 6.35
N LYS A 132 2.82 14.31 6.84
CA LYS A 132 3.36 13.06 6.29
C LYS A 132 2.47 11.84 6.54
N SER A 133 1.51 11.94 7.46
CA SER A 133 0.66 10.82 7.89
C SER A 133 -0.69 10.78 7.16
N TRP A 134 -0.97 11.76 6.30
CA TRP A 134 -2.30 11.97 5.71
C TRP A 134 -2.22 12.14 4.20
N HIS A 135 -3.27 11.67 3.51
CA HIS A 135 -3.61 12.11 2.17
C HIS A 135 -4.57 13.28 2.29
N PHE A 136 -4.31 14.35 1.54
CA PHE A 136 -5.18 15.51 1.51
C PHE A 136 -6.08 15.42 0.30
N ILE A 137 -7.38 15.64 0.49
CA ILE A 137 -8.38 15.48 -0.56
C ILE A 137 -8.95 16.84 -0.90
N ARG A 138 -8.99 17.12 -2.20
CA ARG A 138 -9.75 18.23 -2.77
C ARG A 138 -10.85 17.67 -3.66
N SER A 139 -12.07 18.14 -3.48
CA SER A 139 -13.22 17.71 -4.28
C SER A 139 -14.26 18.82 -4.40
N PRO A 140 -14.78 19.09 -5.60
CA PRO A 140 -15.92 19.99 -5.78
C PRO A 140 -17.23 19.45 -5.15
N LYS A 141 -17.24 18.21 -4.66
CA LYS A 141 -18.39 17.54 -4.05
C LYS A 141 -17.98 16.90 -2.71
N ALA A 142 -17.17 17.61 -1.92
CA ALA A 142 -16.57 17.08 -0.70
C ALA A 142 -17.62 16.48 0.26
N GLU A 143 -18.71 17.19 0.54
CA GLU A 143 -19.79 16.73 1.42
C GLU A 143 -20.39 15.38 0.97
N ASP A 144 -20.55 15.16 -0.34
CA ASP A 144 -21.14 13.93 -0.89
C ASP A 144 -20.21 12.72 -0.85
N ILE A 145 -18.88 12.92 -0.77
CA ILE A 145 -17.89 11.84 -0.89
C ILE A 145 -17.20 11.48 0.43
N ILE A 146 -17.36 12.29 1.48
CA ILE A 146 -16.81 11.98 2.82
C ILE A 146 -17.39 10.64 3.30
N ASP A 147 -18.72 10.50 3.33
CA ASP A 147 -19.40 9.26 3.74
C ASP A 147 -18.89 8.07 2.92
N ARG A 148 -18.66 8.26 1.62
CA ARG A 148 -18.14 7.21 0.75
C ARG A 148 -16.76 6.73 1.20
N PHE A 149 -15.87 7.63 1.61
CA PHE A 149 -14.55 7.30 2.14
C PHE A 149 -14.61 6.64 3.52
N GLU A 150 -15.57 7.01 4.38
CA GLU A 150 -15.76 6.38 5.70
C GLU A 150 -16.16 4.91 5.57
N GLU A 151 -16.96 4.58 4.55
CA GLU A 151 -17.41 3.22 4.34
C GLU A 151 -16.44 2.34 3.53
N LEU A 152 -15.24 2.83 3.16
CA LEU A 152 -14.26 2.00 2.47
C LEU A 152 -13.66 0.95 3.42
N ASP A 153 -13.50 -0.27 2.92
CA ASP A 153 -12.72 -1.27 3.63
C ASP A 153 -11.22 -1.10 3.34
N TYR A 154 -10.53 -0.41 4.23
CA TYR A 154 -9.09 -0.17 4.14
C TYR A 154 -8.26 -1.41 4.44
N TYR A 155 -8.83 -2.38 5.17
CA TYR A 155 -8.13 -3.58 5.60
C TYR A 155 -8.58 -4.78 4.73
N PRO A 156 -7.74 -5.80 4.54
CA PRO A 156 -6.38 -5.94 5.04
C PRO A 156 -5.33 -5.12 4.27
N LEU A 157 -5.70 -4.43 3.18
CA LEU A 157 -4.77 -3.73 2.29
C LEU A 157 -3.81 -2.80 3.04
N ALA A 158 -4.33 -1.95 3.93
CA ALA A 158 -3.52 -1.03 4.73
C ALA A 158 -2.44 -1.74 5.55
N SER A 159 -2.70 -2.98 5.98
CA SER A 159 -1.78 -3.81 6.77
C SER A 159 -0.70 -4.53 5.96
N TRP A 160 -0.75 -4.45 4.63
CA TRP A 160 0.23 -5.08 3.74
C TRP A 160 1.54 -4.28 3.67
N THR A 161 2.12 -4.06 4.84
CA THR A 161 3.37 -3.33 5.04
C THR A 161 4.30 -4.17 5.91
N ALA A 162 5.56 -3.75 6.04
CA ALA A 162 6.51 -4.44 6.91
C ALA A 162 6.38 -4.03 8.39
N ARG A 163 5.78 -2.85 8.66
CA ARG A 163 5.74 -2.21 9.98
C ARG A 163 4.41 -1.48 10.19
N GLN A 164 4.39 -0.15 10.04
CA GLN A 164 3.19 0.67 10.22
C GLN A 164 2.23 0.48 9.04
N ASP A 165 0.93 0.49 9.30
CA ASP A 165 -0.06 0.41 8.24
C ASP A 165 0.04 1.66 7.35
N SER A 166 -0.28 1.46 6.08
CA SER A 166 -0.33 2.56 5.13
C SER A 166 -1.21 2.27 3.93
N ILE A 167 -1.76 3.31 3.31
CA ILE A 167 -2.39 3.21 1.99
C ILE A 167 -1.80 4.26 1.05
N GLY A 168 -1.40 3.84 -0.16
CA GLY A 168 -0.93 4.75 -1.20
C GLY A 168 -2.08 5.43 -1.95
N LYS A 169 -1.77 6.52 -2.66
CA LYS A 169 -2.74 7.26 -3.48
C LYS A 169 -3.49 6.37 -4.48
N GLY A 170 -2.77 5.56 -5.26
CA GLY A 170 -3.41 4.69 -6.25
C GLY A 170 -4.24 3.56 -5.63
N GLU A 171 -3.89 3.11 -4.42
CA GLU A 171 -4.66 2.11 -3.68
C GLU A 171 -5.94 2.70 -3.10
N LEU A 172 -5.88 3.94 -2.60
CA LEU A 172 -7.05 4.67 -2.13
C LEU A 172 -8.07 4.86 -3.27
N ILE A 173 -7.61 5.30 -4.45
CA ILE A 173 -8.45 5.43 -5.65
C ILE A 173 -9.01 4.07 -6.07
N MET A 174 -8.19 3.02 -6.06
CA MET A 174 -8.64 1.66 -6.36
C MET A 174 -9.76 1.19 -5.41
N LEU A 175 -9.63 1.42 -4.10
CA LEU A 175 -10.68 1.07 -3.13
C LEU A 175 -11.97 1.85 -3.41
N TYR A 176 -11.85 3.14 -3.69
CA TYR A 176 -13.00 3.99 -4.02
C TYR A 176 -13.74 3.46 -5.25
N ASN A 177 -13.02 3.23 -6.35
CA ASN A 177 -13.61 2.76 -7.60
C ASN A 177 -14.25 1.38 -7.44
N ARG A 178 -13.62 0.46 -6.70
CA ARG A 178 -14.19 -0.88 -6.48
C ARG A 178 -15.55 -0.87 -5.80
N LYS A 179 -15.83 0.18 -5.01
CA LYS A 179 -17.08 0.29 -4.26
C LYS A 179 -18.12 1.16 -4.98
N TYR A 180 -17.70 2.20 -5.70
CA TYR A 180 -18.61 3.23 -6.22
C TYR A 180 -18.53 3.49 -7.73
N SER A 181 -17.73 2.72 -8.48
CA SER A 181 -17.64 2.77 -9.96
C SER A 181 -18.05 1.45 -10.58
#